data_AF-A0A653QEF6-F1
#
_entry.id   AF-A0A653QEF6-F1
#
_cell.length_a   1.000
_cell.length_b   1.000
_cell.length_c   1.000
_cell.angle_alpha   90.00
_cell.angle_beta   90.00
_cell.angle_gamma   90.00
#
_symmetry.space_group_name_H-M   'P 1'
#
loop_
_entity.id
_entity.type
_entity.pdbx_description
1 polymer ?
#
loop_
_entity_poly.entity_id
_entity_poly.type
_entity_poly.pdbx_seq_one_letter_code
_entity_poly.pdbx_strand_id
1 'polypeptide(L)'
;MRNLDAINPQWMRPSRFIGTCACMPVLISLVCLPLAYGAAPRIPLMGNLVAQLLFLVLATTLILAFFALALRWGWQARYYGISIIFGASISLFSVVPLLTLVIYGSLVQWLKVSLLVLQVISHVVWCRKFSVLYKNVFENDALCKVMYEEESDAVYYMRNGDQYLLDKYFKFSQMPPDRYFAIFIVLALALVPMMGSVRDFAGIPFPHVFLAVAMVPVSWMSFGFAFRGYLVCYRYPAKIRRATGKEVLVDAASRHKAVDKKMSSAKSSKRNLV
;
A
#
# COMPACT_ATOMS: atom_id res chain seq x y z
N MET A 1 30.90 7.40 -0.11
CA MET A 1 29.82 6.53 -0.60
C MET A 1 29.93 5.13 -0.03
N ARG A 2 28.96 4.75 0.81
CA ARG A 2 28.83 3.38 1.33
C ARG A 2 28.72 2.37 0.19
N ASN A 3 29.40 1.23 0.32
CA ASN A 3 29.20 0.11 -0.59
C ASN A 3 27.89 -0.62 -0.23
N LEU A 4 26.76 -0.09 -0.72
CA LEU A 4 25.43 -0.63 -0.44
C LEU A 4 25.23 -2.05 -0.96
N ASP A 5 25.98 -2.47 -1.98
CA ASP A 5 25.93 -3.85 -2.49
C ASP A 5 26.59 -4.86 -1.52
N ALA A 6 27.57 -4.41 -0.72
CA ALA A 6 28.18 -5.25 0.32
C ALA A 6 27.35 -5.29 1.61
N ILE A 7 26.59 -4.23 1.89
CA ILE A 7 25.81 -4.08 3.13
C ILE A 7 24.42 -4.69 3.00
N ASN A 8 23.71 -4.37 1.92
CA ASN A 8 22.32 -4.76 1.76
C ASN A 8 22.17 -6.19 1.19
N PRO A 9 21.13 -6.93 1.58
CA PRO A 9 20.83 -8.21 0.96
C PRO A 9 20.55 -8.04 -0.54
N GLN A 10 21.27 -8.79 -1.38
CA GLN A 10 21.18 -8.66 -2.84
C GLN A 10 19.77 -8.91 -3.41
N TRP A 11 18.97 -9.75 -2.75
CA TRP A 11 17.58 -10.01 -3.15
C TRP A 11 16.66 -8.79 -2.96
N MET A 12 17.03 -7.83 -2.09
CA MET A 12 16.29 -6.56 -1.92
C MET A 12 16.68 -5.49 -2.93
N ARG A 13 17.71 -5.73 -3.77
CA ARG A 13 18.14 -4.77 -4.78
C ARG A 13 16.97 -4.51 -5.75
N PRO A 14 16.61 -3.25 -6.04
CA PRO A 14 15.44 -2.95 -6.87
C PRO A 14 15.41 -3.68 -8.21
N SER A 15 16.54 -3.82 -8.90
CA SER A 15 16.62 -4.57 -10.17
C SER A 15 16.21 -6.05 -10.08
N ARG A 16 16.39 -6.70 -8.92
CA ARG A 16 15.97 -8.09 -8.68
C ARG A 16 14.58 -8.14 -8.07
N PHE A 17 14.35 -7.30 -7.05
CA PHE A 17 13.13 -7.29 -6.27
C PHE A 17 11.91 -6.88 -7.11
N ILE A 18 12.09 -5.97 -8.07
CA ILE A 18 11.01 -5.51 -8.95
C ILE A 18 10.44 -6.62 -9.82
N GLY A 19 11.25 -7.59 -10.27
CA GLY A 19 10.76 -8.72 -11.06
C GLY A 19 9.76 -9.55 -10.25
N THR A 20 10.11 -9.87 -9.01
CA THR A 20 9.20 -10.56 -8.06
C THR A 20 7.97 -9.71 -7.74
N CYS A 21 8.16 -8.41 -7.49
CA CYS A 21 7.04 -7.53 -7.16
C CYS A 21 6.10 -7.29 -8.33
N ALA A 22 6.59 -7.28 -9.57
CA ALA A 22 5.78 -7.12 -10.78
C ALA A 22 4.90 -8.35 -11.06
N CYS A 23 5.34 -9.54 -10.65
CA CYS A 23 4.51 -10.75 -10.73
C CYS A 23 3.21 -10.62 -9.92
N MET A 24 3.22 -9.89 -8.79
CA MET A 24 2.00 -9.72 -7.97
C MET A 24 0.85 -9.06 -8.73
N PRO A 25 0.97 -7.83 -9.27
CA PRO A 25 -0.08 -7.19 -10.04
C PRO A 25 -0.51 -8.02 -11.26
N VAL A 26 0.41 -8.71 -11.93
CA VAL A 26 0.08 -9.63 -13.04
C VAL A 26 -0.83 -10.75 -12.54
N LEU A 27 -0.40 -11.50 -11.53
CA LEU A 27 -1.15 -12.63 -10.98
C LEU A 27 -2.51 -12.19 -10.43
N ILE A 28 -2.54 -11.09 -9.67
CA ILE A 28 -3.78 -10.58 -9.09
C ILE A 28 -4.73 -10.10 -10.18
N SER A 29 -4.24 -9.42 -11.23
CA SER A 29 -5.08 -9.01 -12.37
C SER A 29 -5.66 -10.22 -13.10
N LEU A 30 -4.86 -11.28 -13.30
CA LEU A 30 -5.33 -12.53 -13.90
C LEU A 30 -6.38 -13.23 -13.04
N VAL A 31 -6.23 -13.24 -11.72
CA VAL A 31 -7.23 -13.80 -10.79
C VAL A 31 -8.50 -12.94 -10.73
N CYS A 32 -8.37 -11.63 -10.87
CA CYS A 32 -9.51 -10.71 -10.86
C CYS A 32 -10.28 -10.69 -12.19
N LEU A 33 -9.68 -11.12 -13.30
CA LEU A 33 -10.32 -11.09 -14.61
C LEU A 33 -11.57 -12.00 -14.69
N PRO A 34 -11.55 -13.26 -14.18
CA PRO A 34 -12.76 -14.06 -14.02
C PRO A 34 -13.84 -13.42 -13.15
N LEU A 35 -13.47 -12.65 -12.12
CA LEU A 35 -14.44 -11.91 -11.30
C LEU A 35 -15.09 -10.80 -12.13
N ALA A 36 -14.28 -10.01 -12.85
CA ALA A 36 -14.81 -8.97 -13.73
C ALA A 36 -15.77 -9.52 -14.79
N TYR A 37 -15.42 -10.65 -15.42
CA TYR A 37 -16.26 -11.31 -16.43
C TYR A 37 -17.52 -11.94 -15.81
N GLY A 38 -17.38 -12.65 -14.69
CA GLY A 38 -18.47 -13.35 -14.02
C GLY A 38 -19.58 -12.43 -13.50
N ALA A 39 -19.27 -11.16 -13.22
CA ALA A 39 -20.27 -10.17 -12.84
C ALA A 39 -21.22 -9.77 -13.98
N ALA A 40 -20.79 -9.88 -15.25
CA ALA A 40 -21.58 -9.49 -16.41
C ALA A 40 -21.31 -10.41 -17.62
N PRO A 41 -21.72 -11.68 -17.56
CA PRO A 41 -21.34 -12.69 -18.55
C PRO A 41 -21.91 -12.43 -19.96
N ARG A 42 -22.97 -11.63 -20.06
CA ARG A 42 -23.58 -11.22 -21.34
C ARG A 42 -22.80 -10.13 -22.06
N ILE A 43 -21.92 -9.42 -21.36
CA ILE A 43 -21.10 -8.35 -21.94
C ILE A 43 -19.80 -8.99 -22.44
N PRO A 44 -19.44 -8.82 -23.73
CA PRO A 44 -18.18 -9.34 -24.24
C PRO A 44 -17.01 -8.69 -23.50
N LEU A 45 -15.88 -9.41 -23.38
CA LEU A 45 -14.74 -8.98 -22.56
C LEU A 45 -14.23 -7.58 -22.94
N MET A 46 -14.21 -7.26 -24.25
CA MET A 46 -13.80 -5.95 -24.77
C MET A 46 -14.83 -4.83 -24.50
N GLY A 47 -16.06 -5.14 -24.10
CA GLY A 47 -17.06 -4.16 -23.64
C GLY A 47 -17.14 -4.06 -22.12
N ASN A 48 -16.43 -4.91 -21.38
CA ASN A 48 -16.44 -4.92 -19.92
C ASN A 48 -15.42 -3.90 -19.39
N LEU A 49 -15.90 -2.73 -18.96
CA LEU A 49 -15.10 -1.65 -18.39
C LEU A 49 -14.17 -2.11 -17.26
N VAL A 50 -14.60 -3.02 -16.38
CA VAL A 50 -13.75 -3.51 -15.29
C VAL A 50 -12.62 -4.39 -15.83
N ALA A 51 -12.92 -5.24 -16.82
CA ALA A 51 -11.90 -6.04 -17.50
C ALA A 51 -10.90 -5.15 -18.27
N GLN A 52 -11.37 -4.10 -18.96
CA GLN A 52 -10.50 -3.12 -19.63
C GLN A 52 -9.55 -2.43 -18.64
N LEU A 53 -10.05 -2.02 -17.46
CA LEU A 53 -9.21 -1.46 -16.41
C LEU A 53 -8.15 -2.46 -15.93
N LEU A 54 -8.51 -3.74 -15.77
CA LEU A 54 -7.54 -4.79 -15.42
C LEU A 54 -6.48 -5.00 -16.51
N PHE A 55 -6.87 -4.97 -17.79
CA PHE A 55 -5.90 -5.03 -18.89
C PHE A 55 -4.96 -3.83 -18.91
N LEU A 56 -5.47 -2.62 -18.60
CA LEU A 56 -4.64 -1.43 -18.48
C LEU A 56 -3.64 -1.56 -17.31
N VAL A 57 -4.08 -2.05 -16.15
CA VAL A 57 -3.21 -2.32 -15.00
C VAL A 57 -2.16 -3.38 -15.35
N LEU A 58 -2.55 -4.43 -16.07
CA LEU A 58 -1.64 -5.48 -16.54
C LEU A 58 -0.59 -4.91 -17.50
N ALA A 59 -1.01 -4.17 -18.53
CA ALA A 59 -0.12 -3.58 -19.53
C ALA A 59 0.87 -2.61 -18.88
N THR A 60 0.39 -1.70 -18.04
CA THR A 60 1.25 -0.73 -17.31
C THR A 60 2.24 -1.44 -16.38
N THR A 61 1.82 -2.50 -15.71
CA THR A 61 2.69 -3.33 -14.88
C THR A 61 3.81 -3.97 -15.70
N LEU A 62 3.47 -4.60 -16.84
CA LEU A 62 4.45 -5.25 -17.72
C LEU A 62 5.46 -4.24 -18.28
N ILE A 63 5.00 -3.07 -18.69
CA ILE A 63 5.86 -1.98 -19.16
C ILE A 63 6.81 -1.53 -18.05
N LEU A 64 6.30 -1.28 -16.83
CA LEU A 64 7.13 -0.88 -15.69
C LEU A 64 8.15 -1.96 -15.30
N ALA A 65 7.75 -3.23 -15.32
CA ALA A 65 8.64 -4.37 -15.06
C ALA A 65 9.77 -4.44 -16.10
N PHE A 66 9.43 -4.29 -17.38
CA PHE A 66 10.42 -4.25 -18.46
C PHE A 66 11.43 -3.12 -18.27
N PHE A 67 10.96 -1.89 -18.01
CA PHE A 67 11.85 -0.75 -17.75
C PHE A 67 12.76 -0.98 -16.55
N ALA A 68 12.25 -1.62 -15.50
CA ALA A 68 13.04 -1.88 -14.31
C ALA A 68 14.16 -2.90 -14.54
N LEU A 69 13.89 -3.92 -15.37
CA LEU A 69 14.89 -4.91 -15.78
C LEU A 69 15.91 -4.30 -16.74
N ALA A 70 15.47 -3.51 -17.72
CA ALA A 70 16.34 -2.92 -18.73
C ALA A 70 17.30 -1.86 -18.16
N LEU A 71 16.83 -1.02 -17.23
CA LEU A 71 17.58 0.13 -16.71
C LEU A 71 18.44 -0.18 -15.47
N ARG A 72 18.53 -1.45 -15.04
CA ARG A 72 19.37 -1.92 -13.92
C ARG A 72 19.29 -1.03 -12.68
N TRP A 73 18.08 -0.85 -12.15
CA TRP A 73 17.85 0.04 -11.00
C TRP A 73 18.76 -0.27 -9.79
N GLY A 74 19.45 0.77 -9.32
CA GLY A 74 20.30 0.74 -8.13
C GLY A 74 19.54 1.02 -6.83
N TRP A 75 20.27 1.36 -5.76
CA TRP A 75 19.73 1.58 -4.41
C TRP A 75 19.01 2.92 -4.19
N GLN A 76 18.67 3.66 -5.24
CA GLN A 76 17.95 4.93 -5.06
C GLN A 76 16.56 4.68 -4.47
N ALA A 77 16.16 5.50 -3.50
CA ALA A 77 14.88 5.37 -2.81
C ALA A 77 13.69 5.31 -3.76
N ARG A 78 13.69 6.13 -4.82
CA ARG A 78 12.64 6.14 -5.85
C ARG A 78 12.46 4.81 -6.58
N TYR A 79 13.52 4.01 -6.76
CA TYR A 79 13.42 2.71 -7.41
C TYR A 79 12.91 1.64 -6.46
N TYR A 80 13.39 1.68 -5.21
CA TYR A 80 12.90 0.81 -4.14
C TYR A 80 11.40 1.03 -3.87
N GLY A 81 10.95 2.28 -3.94
CA GLY A 81 9.54 2.65 -3.77
C GLY A 81 8.58 2.02 -4.78
N ILE A 82 9.01 1.79 -6.03
CA ILE A 82 8.15 1.21 -7.08
C ILE A 82 7.75 -0.22 -6.69
N SER A 83 8.70 -0.99 -6.16
CA SER A 83 8.45 -2.35 -5.68
C SER A 83 7.42 -2.38 -4.55
N ILE A 84 7.45 -1.39 -3.64
CA ILE A 84 6.45 -1.28 -2.56
C ILE A 84 5.07 -0.91 -3.12
N ILE A 85 5.02 0.00 -4.10
CA ILE A 85 3.76 0.43 -4.73
C ILE A 85 3.06 -0.73 -5.43
N PHE A 86 3.79 -1.69 -6.02
CA PHE A 86 3.18 -2.89 -6.59
C PHE A 86 2.41 -3.74 -5.56
N GLY A 87 2.75 -3.65 -4.27
CA GLY A 87 1.96 -4.24 -3.19
C GLY A 87 0.53 -3.68 -3.09
N ALA A 88 0.26 -2.48 -3.63
CA ALA A 88 -1.09 -1.92 -3.71
C ALA A 88 -2.04 -2.80 -4.54
N SER A 89 -1.50 -3.61 -5.47
CA SER A 89 -2.31 -4.48 -6.33
C SER A 89 -3.14 -5.50 -5.55
N ILE A 90 -2.74 -5.87 -4.33
CA ILE A 90 -3.53 -6.74 -3.44
C ILE A 90 -4.92 -6.14 -3.15
N SER A 91 -5.05 -4.81 -3.17
CA SER A 91 -6.35 -4.13 -3.02
C SER A 91 -7.36 -4.50 -4.12
N LEU A 92 -6.91 -4.97 -5.29
CA LEU A 92 -7.81 -5.35 -6.38
C LEU A 92 -8.81 -6.43 -5.97
N PHE A 93 -8.46 -7.29 -5.01
CA PHE A 93 -9.40 -8.27 -4.45
C PHE A 93 -10.62 -7.66 -3.75
N SER A 94 -10.53 -6.40 -3.29
CA SER A 94 -11.66 -5.64 -2.76
C SER A 94 -12.23 -4.68 -3.79
N VAL A 95 -11.36 -3.98 -4.53
CA VAL A 95 -11.74 -2.94 -5.49
C VAL A 95 -12.48 -3.52 -6.69
N VAL A 96 -12.05 -4.64 -7.25
CA VAL A 96 -12.71 -5.23 -8.44
C VAL A 96 -14.13 -5.66 -8.13
N PRO A 97 -14.41 -6.45 -7.06
CA PRO A 97 -15.78 -6.79 -6.71
C PRO A 97 -16.67 -5.59 -6.37
N LEU A 98 -16.10 -4.54 -5.75
CA LEU A 98 -16.83 -3.31 -5.50
C LEU A 98 -17.19 -2.57 -6.81
N LEU A 99 -16.23 -2.47 -7.74
CA LEU A 99 -16.46 -1.84 -9.04
C LEU A 99 -17.48 -2.61 -9.87
N THR A 100 -17.44 -3.94 -9.87
CA THR A 100 -18.45 -4.74 -10.57
C THR A 100 -19.84 -4.56 -9.96
N LEU A 101 -19.95 -4.47 -8.63
CA LEU A 101 -21.21 -4.16 -7.94
C LEU A 101 -21.76 -2.79 -8.32
N VAL A 102 -20.90 -1.77 -8.39
CA VAL A 102 -21.32 -0.42 -8.74
C VAL A 102 -21.73 -0.30 -10.21
N ILE A 103 -20.94 -0.87 -11.12
CA ILE A 103 -21.13 -0.71 -12.57
C ILE A 103 -22.23 -1.65 -13.08
N TYR A 104 -22.19 -2.92 -12.69
CA TYR A 104 -23.06 -3.97 -13.24
C TYR A 104 -24.20 -4.39 -12.31
N GLY A 105 -24.14 -4.04 -11.02
CA GLY A 105 -25.20 -4.40 -10.07
C GLY A 105 -26.51 -3.64 -10.27
N SER A 106 -27.58 -4.21 -9.73
CA SER A 106 -28.95 -3.67 -9.77
C SER A 106 -29.27 -2.73 -8.60
N LEU A 107 -28.30 -2.43 -7.73
CA LEU A 107 -28.47 -1.50 -6.61
C LEU A 107 -28.94 -0.12 -7.09
N VAL A 108 -29.83 0.50 -6.32
CA VAL A 108 -30.23 1.90 -6.53
C VAL A 108 -29.02 2.83 -6.45
N GLN A 109 -29.03 3.90 -7.26
CA GLN A 109 -27.85 4.74 -7.50
C GLN A 109 -27.24 5.33 -6.21
N TRP A 110 -28.07 5.73 -5.24
CA TRP A 110 -27.59 6.31 -3.99
C TRP A 110 -26.80 5.29 -3.14
N LEU A 111 -27.16 4.00 -3.17
CA LEU A 111 -26.40 2.94 -2.50
C LEU A 111 -25.04 2.75 -3.15
N LYS A 112 -25.00 2.71 -4.50
CA LYS A 112 -23.75 2.59 -5.26
C LYS A 112 -22.78 3.72 -4.92
N VAL A 113 -23.26 4.96 -4.92
CA VAL A 113 -22.47 6.14 -4.56
C VAL A 113 -22.02 6.07 -3.10
N SER A 114 -22.91 5.68 -2.18
CA SER A 114 -22.58 5.55 -0.76
C SER A 114 -21.48 4.53 -0.50
N LEU A 115 -21.53 3.37 -1.17
CA LEU A 115 -20.50 2.33 -1.07
C LEU A 115 -19.14 2.82 -1.58
N LEU A 116 -19.10 3.51 -2.72
CA LEU A 116 -17.87 4.11 -3.24
C LEU A 116 -17.30 5.17 -2.30
N VAL A 117 -18.15 6.08 -1.82
CA VAL A 117 -17.74 7.16 -0.89
C VAL A 117 -17.21 6.56 0.41
N LEU A 118 -17.88 5.55 0.97
CA LEU A 118 -17.44 4.86 2.18
C LEU A 118 -16.08 4.18 1.98
N GLN A 119 -15.89 3.51 0.83
CA GLN A 119 -14.61 2.90 0.48
C GLN A 119 -13.51 3.97 0.40
N VAL A 120 -13.73 5.07 -0.32
CA VAL A 120 -12.74 6.15 -0.46
C VAL A 120 -12.42 6.80 0.89
N ILE A 121 -13.44 7.18 1.66
CA ILE A 121 -13.25 7.79 2.99
C ILE A 121 -12.46 6.86 3.90
N SER A 122 -12.80 5.57 3.95
CA SER A 122 -12.09 4.61 4.81
C SER A 122 -10.60 4.49 4.43
N HIS A 123 -10.28 4.48 3.13
CA HIS A 123 -8.89 4.49 2.65
C HIS A 123 -8.17 5.80 2.99
N VAL A 124 -8.82 6.95 2.80
CA VAL A 124 -8.25 8.26 3.14
C VAL A 124 -7.96 8.36 4.63
N VAL A 125 -8.90 7.95 5.49
CA VAL A 125 -8.73 7.92 6.94
C VAL A 125 -7.57 7.01 7.34
N TRP A 126 -7.46 5.83 6.71
CA TRP A 126 -6.36 4.90 6.95
C TRP A 126 -5.00 5.48 6.54
N CYS A 127 -4.87 5.98 5.31
CA CYS A 127 -3.66 6.61 4.78
C CYS A 127 -3.25 7.87 5.57
N ARG A 128 -4.22 8.65 6.08
CA ARG A 128 -3.96 9.83 6.91
C ARG A 128 -3.14 9.49 8.15
N LYS A 129 -3.31 8.30 8.74
CA LYS A 129 -2.51 7.86 9.90
C LYS A 129 -1.01 7.83 9.59
N PHE A 130 -0.64 7.30 8.43
CA PHE A 130 0.75 7.31 7.97
C PHE A 130 1.24 8.73 7.67
N SER A 131 0.39 9.56 7.04
CA SER A 131 0.75 10.96 6.77
C SER A 131 1.09 11.73 8.03
N VAL A 132 0.25 11.63 9.07
CA VAL A 132 0.46 12.28 10.37
C VAL A 132 1.72 11.75 11.04
N LEU A 133 1.92 10.43 11.06
CA LEU A 133 3.11 9.80 11.63
C LEU A 133 4.40 10.36 10.99
N TYR A 134 4.52 10.25 9.67
CA TYR A 134 5.76 10.63 8.99
C TYR A 134 5.95 12.15 8.93
N LYS A 135 4.86 12.94 8.98
CA LYS A 135 4.97 14.38 9.17
C LYS A 135 5.66 14.69 10.50
N ASN A 136 5.21 14.06 11.60
CA ASN A 136 5.81 14.24 12.93
C ASN A 136 7.27 13.76 12.99
N VAL A 137 7.62 12.70 12.26
CA VAL A 137 9.01 12.24 12.15
C VAL A 137 9.87 13.27 11.43
N PHE A 138 9.38 13.79 10.31
CA PHE A 138 10.16 14.71 9.48
C PHE A 138 10.27 16.12 10.09
N GLU A 139 9.27 16.56 10.86
CA GLU A 139 9.31 17.84 11.59
C GLU A 139 10.20 17.80 12.83
N ASN A 140 10.64 16.61 13.26
CA ASN A 140 11.55 16.46 14.39
C ASN A 140 12.93 16.00 13.91
N ASP A 141 13.91 16.90 13.94
CA ASP A 141 15.26 16.63 13.44
C ASP A 141 15.91 15.37 14.05
N ALA A 142 15.67 15.10 15.33
CA ALA A 142 16.22 13.92 15.98
C ALA A 142 15.61 12.62 15.43
N LEU A 143 14.29 12.59 15.19
CA LEU A 143 13.62 11.44 14.58
C LEU A 143 13.95 11.31 13.09
N CYS A 144 14.06 12.45 12.40
CA CYS A 144 14.47 12.47 11.00
C CYS A 144 15.87 11.87 10.84
N LYS A 145 16.84 12.21 11.70
CA LYS A 145 18.21 11.65 11.70
C LYS A 145 18.28 10.14 11.99
N VAL A 146 17.25 9.56 12.62
CA VAL A 146 17.15 8.11 12.80
C VAL A 146 16.80 7.43 11.47
N MET A 147 15.94 8.07 10.67
CA MET A 147 15.48 7.55 9.39
C MET A 147 16.37 7.93 8.21
N TYR A 148 16.99 9.11 8.24
CA TYR A 148 17.76 9.67 7.14
C TYR A 148 19.10 10.15 7.68
N GLU A 149 20.15 9.42 7.34
CA GLU A 149 21.51 9.75 7.72
C GLU A 149 22.21 10.46 6.57
N GLU A 150 22.56 11.72 6.77
CA GLU A 150 23.31 12.51 5.78
C GLU A 150 24.81 12.25 5.91
N GLU A 151 25.45 11.89 4.80
CA GLU A 151 26.90 11.80 4.65
C GLU A 151 27.39 12.79 3.58
N SER A 152 28.70 12.80 3.30
CA SER A 152 29.31 13.73 2.34
C SER A 152 28.72 13.61 0.93
N ASP A 153 28.39 12.40 0.48
CA ASP A 153 27.99 12.13 -0.91
C ASP A 153 26.50 11.88 -1.12
N ALA A 154 25.79 11.36 -0.13
CA ALA A 154 24.39 10.97 -0.24
C ALA A 154 23.66 11.09 1.10
N VAL A 155 22.34 10.99 1.05
CA VAL A 155 21.51 10.78 2.24
C VAL A 155 21.01 9.33 2.23
N TYR A 156 21.25 8.60 3.32
CA TYR A 156 20.88 7.21 3.46
C TYR A 156 19.56 7.08 4.22
N TYR A 157 18.52 6.58 3.55
CA TYR A 157 17.30 6.14 4.18
C TYR A 157 17.55 4.80 4.91
N MET A 158 17.52 4.85 6.23
CA MET A 158 17.80 3.74 7.15
C MET A 158 16.51 2.95 7.44
N ARG A 159 16.31 1.81 6.76
CA ARG A 159 15.11 0.96 6.94
C ARG A 159 14.94 0.49 8.39
N ASN A 160 16.03 0.12 9.05
CA ASN A 160 16.01 -0.29 10.45
C ASN A 160 15.66 0.86 11.39
N GLY A 161 15.97 2.10 11.02
CA GLY A 161 15.55 3.29 11.74
C GLY A 161 14.05 3.51 11.63
N ASP A 162 13.49 3.38 10.43
CA ASP A 162 12.03 3.44 10.22
C ASP A 162 11.30 2.34 11.01
N GLN A 163 11.80 1.10 10.95
CA GLN A 163 11.23 0.00 11.74
C GLN A 163 11.31 0.27 13.25
N TYR A 164 12.42 0.81 13.75
CA TYR A 164 12.53 1.19 15.16
C TYR A 164 11.51 2.26 15.56
N LEU A 165 11.33 3.30 14.72
CA LEU A 165 10.33 4.33 14.98
C LEU A 165 8.92 3.75 15.03
N LEU A 166 8.57 2.88 14.08
CA LEU A 166 7.27 2.22 14.02
C LEU A 166 7.04 1.32 15.23
N ASP A 167 7.94 0.38 15.50
CA ASP A 167 7.71 -0.70 16.46
C ASP A 167 7.99 -0.28 17.91
N LYS A 168 9.03 0.53 18.14
CA LYS A 168 9.50 0.86 19.50
C LYS A 168 9.07 2.25 19.94
N TYR A 169 9.20 3.26 19.09
CA TYR A 169 8.96 4.65 19.49
C TYR A 169 7.46 5.02 19.47
N PHE A 170 6.82 4.85 18.31
CA PHE A 170 5.40 5.18 18.11
C PHE A 170 4.47 4.02 18.46
N LYS A 171 4.95 2.77 18.44
CA LYS A 171 4.11 1.56 18.53
C LYS A 171 2.99 1.60 17.48
N PHE A 172 3.33 2.03 16.27
CA PHE A 172 2.39 2.25 15.20
C PHE A 172 2.04 0.93 14.51
N SER A 173 0.77 0.52 14.59
CA SER A 173 0.28 -0.63 13.85
C SER A 173 0.15 -0.29 12.37
N GLN A 174 0.98 -0.92 11.55
CA GLN A 174 0.92 -0.75 10.09
C GLN A 174 -0.22 -1.53 9.44
N MET A 175 -0.71 -2.57 10.14
CA MET A 175 -1.87 -3.35 9.74
C MET A 175 -3.13 -2.87 10.48
N PRO A 176 -4.32 -2.99 9.87
CA PRO A 176 -5.57 -2.87 10.61
C PRO A 176 -5.55 -3.81 11.83
N PRO A 177 -6.07 -3.38 12.99
CA PRO A 177 -6.20 -4.26 14.15
C PRO A 177 -6.95 -5.57 13.78
N ASP A 178 -6.52 -6.70 14.35
CA ASP A 178 -7.09 -8.03 14.05
C ASP A 178 -8.61 -8.09 14.22
N ARG A 179 -9.15 -7.34 15.19
CA ARG A 179 -10.60 -7.19 15.39
C ARG A 179 -11.32 -6.69 14.14
N TYR A 180 -10.71 -5.83 13.32
CA TYR A 180 -11.32 -5.36 12.08
C TYR A 180 -11.34 -6.48 11.04
N PHE A 181 -10.25 -7.24 10.89
CA PHE A 181 -10.29 -8.45 10.05
C PHE A 181 -11.41 -9.41 10.48
N ALA A 182 -11.51 -9.70 11.78
CA ALA A 182 -12.56 -10.54 12.33
C ALA A 182 -13.97 -10.00 12.06
N ILE A 183 -14.20 -8.70 12.30
CA ILE A 183 -15.51 -8.06 12.05
C ILE A 183 -15.90 -8.18 10.58
N PHE A 184 -15.02 -7.82 9.64
CA PHE A 184 -15.36 -7.88 8.21
C PHE A 184 -15.56 -9.31 7.70
N ILE A 185 -14.80 -10.28 8.21
CA ILE A 185 -15.01 -11.70 7.89
C ILE A 185 -16.34 -12.19 8.46
N VAL A 186 -16.65 -11.89 9.73
CA VAL A 186 -17.93 -12.29 10.36
C VAL A 186 -19.10 -11.64 9.63
N LEU A 187 -19.01 -10.36 9.26
CA LEU A 187 -20.02 -9.68 8.46
C LEU A 187 -20.21 -10.36 7.10
N ALA A 188 -19.14 -10.71 6.40
CA ALA A 188 -19.23 -11.42 5.12
C ALA A 188 -19.84 -12.82 5.28
N LEU A 189 -19.48 -13.56 6.34
CA LEU A 189 -20.05 -14.87 6.67
C LEU A 189 -21.53 -14.78 7.06
N ALA A 190 -21.94 -13.72 7.76
CA ALA A 190 -23.33 -13.47 8.11
C ALA A 190 -24.24 -13.28 6.87
N LEU A 191 -23.66 -12.91 5.72
CA LEU A 191 -24.40 -12.83 4.45
C LEU A 191 -24.62 -14.20 3.78
N VAL A 192 -23.86 -15.24 4.16
CA VAL A 192 -23.90 -16.56 3.51
C VAL A 192 -25.28 -17.23 3.60
N PRO A 193 -25.97 -17.26 4.77
CA PRO A 193 -27.32 -17.83 4.85
C PRO A 193 -28.33 -17.13 3.95
N MET A 194 -28.07 -15.88 3.57
CA MET A 194 -28.92 -15.05 2.72
C MET A 194 -28.38 -14.89 1.30
N MET A 195 -27.45 -15.75 0.86
CA MET A 195 -26.74 -15.56 -0.41
C MET A 195 -27.66 -15.39 -1.63
N GLY A 196 -28.81 -16.08 -1.66
CA GLY A 196 -29.82 -15.94 -2.72
C GLY A 196 -30.41 -14.53 -2.73
N SER A 197 -30.95 -14.09 -1.59
CA SER A 197 -31.51 -12.75 -1.45
C SER A 197 -30.48 -11.65 -1.70
N VAL A 198 -29.24 -11.82 -1.24
CA VAL A 198 -28.15 -10.87 -1.48
C VAL A 198 -27.80 -10.79 -2.96
N ARG A 199 -27.73 -11.93 -3.66
CA ARG A 199 -27.52 -11.98 -5.11
C ARG A 199 -28.65 -11.26 -5.85
N ASP A 200 -29.90 -11.55 -5.51
CA ASP A 200 -31.07 -10.97 -6.17
C ASP A 200 -31.16 -9.46 -5.94
N PHE A 201 -30.84 -9.01 -4.72
CA PHE A 201 -30.78 -7.60 -4.37
C PHE A 201 -29.64 -6.85 -5.06
N ALA A 202 -28.44 -7.44 -5.09
CA ALA A 202 -27.24 -6.81 -5.66
C ALA A 202 -27.21 -6.90 -7.20
N GLY A 203 -27.89 -7.88 -7.79
CA GLY A 203 -27.92 -8.12 -9.23
C GLY A 203 -26.62 -8.72 -9.79
N ILE A 204 -25.73 -9.21 -8.92
CA ILE A 204 -24.47 -9.84 -9.30
C ILE A 204 -24.23 -11.11 -8.46
N PRO A 205 -23.35 -12.03 -8.90
CA PRO A 205 -23.06 -13.24 -8.15
C PRO A 205 -22.54 -12.95 -6.74
N PHE A 206 -23.05 -13.69 -5.75
CA PHE A 206 -22.71 -13.54 -4.33
C PHE A 206 -21.21 -13.44 -4.01
N PRO A 207 -20.29 -14.19 -4.64
CA PRO A 207 -18.86 -14.07 -4.35
C PRO A 207 -18.31 -12.65 -4.48
N HIS A 208 -18.87 -11.82 -5.36
CA HIS A 208 -18.46 -10.43 -5.50
C HIS A 208 -18.85 -9.59 -4.28
N VAL A 209 -20.08 -9.74 -3.80
CA VAL A 209 -20.55 -9.04 -2.60
C VAL A 209 -19.75 -9.50 -1.38
N PHE A 210 -19.53 -10.81 -1.26
CA PHE A 210 -18.72 -11.39 -0.20
C PHE A 210 -17.31 -10.82 -0.18
N LEU A 211 -16.59 -10.83 -1.32
CA LEU A 211 -15.23 -10.31 -1.41
C LEU A 211 -15.17 -8.79 -1.22
N ALA A 212 -16.15 -8.04 -1.75
CA ALA A 212 -16.24 -6.60 -1.57
C ALA A 212 -16.26 -6.21 -0.08
N VAL A 213 -16.87 -7.03 0.78
CA VAL A 213 -16.91 -6.84 2.24
C VAL A 213 -15.68 -7.44 2.92
N ALA A 214 -15.39 -8.73 2.70
CA ALA A 214 -14.34 -9.45 3.42
C ALA A 214 -12.93 -8.88 3.17
N MET A 215 -12.67 -8.34 1.98
CA MET A 215 -11.34 -7.88 1.59
C MET A 215 -11.07 -6.40 1.92
N VAL A 216 -12.00 -5.69 2.57
CA VAL A 216 -11.80 -4.28 2.94
C VAL A 216 -10.56 -4.06 3.82
N PRO A 217 -10.31 -4.83 4.89
CA PRO A 217 -9.11 -4.64 5.71
C PRO A 217 -7.81 -4.95 4.94
N VAL A 218 -7.84 -5.94 4.04
CA VAL A 218 -6.72 -6.24 3.14
C VAL A 218 -6.44 -5.07 2.21
N SER A 219 -7.50 -4.46 1.67
CA SER A 219 -7.41 -3.24 0.86
C SER A 219 -6.80 -2.08 1.65
N TRP A 220 -7.26 -1.82 2.88
CA TRP A 220 -6.65 -0.80 3.76
C TRP A 220 -5.16 -1.06 3.98
N MET A 221 -4.79 -2.30 4.32
CA MET A 221 -3.40 -2.68 4.54
C MET A 221 -2.53 -2.40 3.30
N SER A 222 -2.94 -2.89 2.14
CA SER A 222 -2.20 -2.72 0.88
C SER A 222 -2.04 -1.25 0.46
N PHE A 223 -3.10 -0.45 0.52
CA PHE A 223 -3.04 0.99 0.25
C PHE A 223 -2.21 1.74 1.30
N GLY A 224 -2.32 1.37 2.58
CA GLY A 224 -1.51 1.95 3.65
C GLY A 224 -0.01 1.71 3.44
N PHE A 225 0.38 0.48 3.07
CA PHE A 225 1.77 0.17 2.73
C PHE A 225 2.26 0.90 1.49
N ALA A 226 1.46 0.96 0.44
CA ALA A 226 1.79 1.70 -0.78
C ALA A 226 1.94 3.20 -0.49
N PHE A 227 1.04 3.77 0.32
CA PHE A 227 1.08 5.17 0.73
C PHE A 227 2.29 5.47 1.63
N ARG A 228 2.63 4.58 2.57
CA ARG A 228 3.90 4.65 3.32
C ARG A 228 5.10 4.62 2.37
N GLY A 229 5.13 3.70 1.42
CA GLY A 229 6.16 3.63 0.38
C GLY A 229 6.28 4.95 -0.38
N TYR A 230 5.15 5.54 -0.79
CA TYR A 230 5.11 6.85 -1.42
C TYR A 230 5.75 7.95 -0.55
N LEU A 231 5.37 8.01 0.74
CA LEU A 231 5.90 9.00 1.67
C LEU A 231 7.42 8.87 1.84
N VAL A 232 7.88 7.66 2.14
CA VAL A 232 9.26 7.36 2.54
C VAL A 232 10.23 7.32 1.36
N CYS A 233 9.76 6.90 0.18
CA CYS A 233 10.61 6.72 -1.01
C CYS A 233 10.50 7.85 -2.04
N TYR A 234 9.45 8.70 -1.98
CA TYR A 234 9.27 9.80 -2.93
C TYR A 234 9.07 11.15 -2.26
N ARG A 235 8.03 11.30 -1.42
CA ARG A 235 7.66 12.63 -0.88
C ARG A 235 8.77 13.25 -0.04
N TYR A 236 9.24 12.53 0.98
CA TYR A 236 10.28 13.04 1.88
C TYR A 236 11.67 13.03 1.22
N PRO A 237 12.07 12.00 0.45
CA PRO A 237 13.30 12.06 -0.33
C PRO A 237 13.37 13.24 -1.31
N ALA A 238 12.27 13.60 -1.97
CA ALA A 238 12.23 14.79 -2.82
C ALA A 238 12.45 16.08 -2.00
N LYS A 239 11.88 16.17 -0.79
CA LYS A 239 12.11 17.31 0.11
C LYS A 239 13.56 17.38 0.59
N ILE A 240 14.15 16.24 0.96
CA ILE A 240 15.57 16.15 1.36
C ILE A 240 16.48 16.56 0.21
N ARG A 241 16.28 16.00 -0.98
CA ARG A 241 17.08 16.34 -2.17
C ARG A 241 17.02 17.83 -2.52
N ARG A 242 15.85 18.46 -2.37
CA ARG A 242 15.72 19.93 -2.56
C ARG A 242 16.51 20.72 -1.52
N ALA A 243 16.63 20.21 -0.29
CA ALA A 243 17.33 20.89 0.80
C ALA A 243 18.86 20.66 0.75
N THR A 244 19.31 19.46 0.43
CA THR A 244 20.73 19.06 0.52
C THR A 244 21.43 18.96 -0.83
N GLY A 245 20.67 18.92 -1.95
CA GLY A 245 21.20 18.62 -3.29
C GLY A 245 21.60 17.15 -3.49
N LYS A 246 21.52 16.31 -2.45
CA LYS A 246 22.02 14.93 -2.47
C LYS A 246 20.93 13.93 -2.87
N GLU A 247 21.35 12.85 -3.53
CA GLU A 247 20.48 11.72 -3.80
C GLU A 247 20.19 10.93 -2.52
N VAL A 248 19.00 10.34 -2.46
CA VAL A 248 18.58 9.50 -1.32
C VAL A 248 18.68 8.03 -1.69
N LEU A 249 19.49 7.29 -0.95
CA LEU A 249 19.77 5.88 -1.16
C LEU A 249 19.21 5.03 -0.02
N VAL A 250 18.82 3.79 -0.29
CA VAL A 250 18.27 2.89 0.72
C VAL A 250 19.38 2.07 1.37
N ASP A 251 19.46 2.15 2.69
CA ASP A 251 20.24 1.27 3.54
C ASP A 251 19.28 0.35 4.31
N ALA A 252 19.30 -0.93 3.97
CA ALA A 252 18.37 -1.94 4.47
C ALA A 252 18.94 -2.75 5.64
N ALA A 253 20.24 -2.69 5.92
CA ALA A 253 20.90 -3.58 6.86
C ALA A 253 21.64 -2.86 7.99
N SER A 254 22.13 -1.64 7.77
CA SER A 254 22.87 -0.91 8.79
C SER A 254 22.01 -0.60 10.02
N ARG A 255 22.66 -0.51 11.18
CA ARG A 255 22.01 -0.05 12.41
C ARG A 255 21.76 1.45 12.33
N HIS A 256 20.63 1.90 12.86
CA HIS A 256 20.33 3.32 13.01
C HIS A 256 21.03 3.89 14.26
N LYS A 257 21.24 5.22 14.29
CA LYS A 257 21.68 5.91 15.51
C LYS A 257 20.57 5.91 16.54
N ALA A 258 20.86 5.50 17.76
CA ALA A 258 19.87 5.48 18.84
C ALA A 258 19.40 6.91 19.16
N VAL A 259 18.10 7.08 19.40
CA VAL A 259 17.58 8.31 19.99
C VAL A 259 18.01 8.33 21.45
N ASP A 260 18.69 9.39 21.89
CA ASP A 260 19.09 9.53 23.29
C ASP A 260 17.89 9.34 24.23
N LYS A 261 18.04 8.47 25.24
CA LYS A 261 17.01 8.13 26.24
C LYS A 261 16.40 9.36 26.94
N LYS A 262 17.10 10.50 26.97
CA LYS A 262 16.59 11.75 27.54
C LYS A 262 15.40 12.35 26.77
N MET A 263 15.23 12.03 25.49
CA MET A 263 14.08 12.49 24.71
C MET A 263 12.82 11.63 24.91
N SER A 264 12.94 10.38 25.35
CA SER A 264 11.78 9.50 25.54
C SER A 264 11.02 9.78 26.85
N SER A 265 11.69 10.32 27.88
CA SER A 265 11.05 10.70 29.15
C SER A 265 10.17 11.95 29.02
N ALA A 266 10.56 12.92 28.18
CA ALA A 266 9.80 14.17 28.00
C ALA A 266 8.42 13.98 27.33
N LYS A 267 8.21 12.88 26.60
CA LYS A 267 6.95 12.60 25.89
C LYS A 267 5.98 11.70 26.66
N SER A 268 6.44 10.96 27.67
CA SER A 268 5.55 10.23 28.59
C SER A 268 4.57 11.19 29.27
N SER A 269 5.01 12.41 29.58
CA SER A 269 4.18 13.44 30.21
C SER A 269 3.11 14.06 29.30
N LYS A 270 3.17 13.88 27.97
CA LYS A 270 2.22 14.48 27.00
C LYS A 270 1.24 13.46 26.37
N ARG A 271 1.36 12.17 26.69
CA ARG A 271 0.50 11.10 26.11
C ARG A 271 -0.89 10.97 26.75
N ASN A 272 -1.24 11.79 27.73
CA ASN A 272 -2.58 11.80 28.33
C ASN A 272 -3.58 12.77 27.65
N LEU A 273 -3.27 13.27 26.45
CA LEU A 273 -4.09 14.29 25.76
C LEU A 273 -4.17 14.05 24.24
N VAL A 274 -4.56 12.86 23.76
CA VAL A 274 -5.28 12.66 22.47
C VAL A 274 -6.04 11.33 22.55
#